data_AF-A0AAV6MJM5-F1
#
_entry.id   AF-A0AAV6MJM5-F1
#
_cell.length_a   1.000
_cell.length_b   1.000
_cell.length_c   1.000
_cell.angle_alpha   90.00
_cell.angle_beta   90.00
_cell.angle_gamma   90.00
#
_symmetry.space_group_name_H-M   'P 1'
#
loop_
_entity.id
_entity.type
_entity.pdbx_description
1 polymer ?
#
loop_
_entity_poly.entity_id
_entity_poly.type
_entity_poly.pdbx_seq_one_letter_code
_entity_poly.pdbx_strand_id
1 'polypeptide(L)'
;MGTSKQESKHMAKPEMPFCSRKWTNREKLVTVTFSIIHILCIFAPFQFTWNAFWVAVALYVISGLFGITISYHRNLSHRSFNLPKWLEYLFAYCGTHAFQGDPIDWVSTHRCHHQNADTERDPHSPTQGFWFSYLIWFLDSITLTNKVCPEYFIDRKDTKRGVFTLVLKVLCVLRWLSLMSFGEAWHNNHHAFEYSARIGIEWWQLDLGWYVIWFLQTIGVATDVKQPSESHKQRLAMDKPNEGVSKSLK
;
A
#
# COMPACT_ATOMS: atom_id res chain seq x y z
N MET A 1 11.53 42.02 -26.53
CA MET A 1 10.47 41.00 -26.40
C MET A 1 11.17 39.68 -26.16
N GLY A 2 11.51 39.30 -24.92
CA GLY A 2 10.61 39.10 -23.79
C GLY A 2 10.42 37.60 -23.60
N THR A 3 11.52 36.88 -23.30
CA THR A 3 11.51 35.45 -22.98
C THR A 3 10.86 35.27 -21.60
N SER A 4 9.61 34.80 -21.54
CA SER A 4 8.99 34.45 -20.27
C SER A 4 9.62 33.17 -19.74
N LYS A 5 10.59 33.35 -18.84
CA LYS A 5 10.93 32.32 -17.84
C LYS A 5 9.63 32.01 -17.09
N GLN A 6 9.07 30.84 -17.35
CA GLN A 6 8.01 30.26 -16.52
C GLN A 6 8.65 30.02 -15.14
N GLU A 7 8.31 30.89 -14.19
CA GLU A 7 8.75 30.79 -12.80
C GLU A 7 8.39 29.42 -12.24
N SER A 8 9.41 28.69 -11.77
CA SER A 8 9.23 27.47 -11.01
C SER A 8 8.43 27.81 -9.75
N LYS A 9 7.13 27.49 -9.74
CA LYS A 9 6.32 27.56 -8.54
C LYS A 9 6.90 26.55 -7.54
N HIS A 10 7.63 27.06 -6.57
CA HIS A 10 7.99 26.36 -5.35
C HIS A 10 6.74 25.65 -4.82
N MET A 11 6.75 24.31 -4.82
CA MET A 11 5.63 23.54 -4.29
C MET A 11 5.57 23.78 -2.78
N ALA A 12 4.46 24.38 -2.34
CA ALA A 12 4.22 24.70 -0.95
C ALA A 12 4.11 23.40 -0.14
N LYS A 13 4.83 23.35 0.98
CA LYS A 13 4.65 22.34 2.02
C LYS A 13 3.18 22.38 2.45
N PRO A 14 2.43 21.26 2.47
CA PRO A 14 1.04 21.30 2.84
C PRO A 14 0.93 21.80 4.29
N GLU A 15 0.28 22.95 4.47
CA GLU A 15 -0.12 23.41 5.80
C GLU A 15 -1.15 22.41 6.32
N MET A 16 -0.78 21.68 7.37
CA MET A 16 -1.69 20.77 8.05
C MET A 16 -2.43 21.52 9.17
N PRO A 17 -3.57 22.15 8.87
CA PRO A 17 -4.66 22.08 9.83
C PRO A 17 -5.84 21.39 9.16
N PHE A 18 -6.08 20.13 9.54
CA PHE A 18 -7.31 19.38 9.25
C PHE A 18 -8.58 20.25 9.44
N CYS A 19 -8.52 21.17 10.40
CA CYS A 19 -9.60 22.08 10.77
C CYS A 19 -9.76 23.33 9.88
N SER A 20 -8.76 23.75 9.10
CA SER A 20 -8.82 25.01 8.31
C SER A 20 -8.85 24.81 6.79
N ARG A 21 -8.94 23.57 6.32
CA ARG A 21 -8.98 23.26 4.88
C ARG A 21 -10.39 23.42 4.29
N LYS A 22 -10.47 23.75 3.00
CA LYS A 22 -11.73 23.75 2.24
C LYS A 22 -12.07 22.33 1.79
N TRP A 23 -13.12 21.76 2.37
CA TRP A 23 -13.59 20.41 2.06
C TRP A 23 -14.51 20.40 0.85
N THR A 24 -14.28 19.47 -0.08
CA THR A 24 -15.22 19.17 -1.18
C THR A 24 -16.44 18.40 -0.67
N ASN A 25 -17.52 18.41 -1.47
CA ASN A 25 -18.71 17.62 -1.14
C ASN A 25 -18.43 16.11 -1.11
N ARG A 26 -17.52 15.62 -1.97
CA ARG A 26 -17.08 14.22 -1.98
C ARG A 26 -16.36 13.85 -0.68
N GLU A 27 -15.43 14.67 -0.22
CA GLU A 27 -14.67 14.40 1.02
C GLU A 27 -15.57 14.45 2.26
N LYS A 28 -16.51 15.40 2.31
CA LYS A 28 -17.54 15.44 3.36
C LYS A 28 -18.36 14.16 3.37
N LEU A 29 -18.84 13.72 2.20
CA LEU A 29 -19.62 12.50 2.05
C LEU A 29 -18.84 11.25 2.50
N VAL A 30 -17.59 11.10 2.05
CA VAL A 30 -16.72 9.99 2.46
C VAL A 30 -16.50 10.01 3.96
N THR A 31 -16.15 11.17 4.54
CA THR A 31 -15.89 11.30 5.99
C THR A 31 -17.11 10.93 6.82
N VAL A 32 -18.29 11.44 6.46
CA VAL A 32 -19.54 11.13 7.15
C VAL A 32 -19.87 9.65 7.02
N THR A 33 -19.74 9.08 5.82
CA THR A 33 -20.03 7.66 5.57
C THR A 33 -19.14 6.75 6.41
N PHE A 34 -17.81 6.99 6.39
CA PHE A 34 -16.87 6.22 7.20
C PHE A 34 -17.14 6.39 8.70
N SER A 35 -17.47 7.59 9.16
CA SER A 35 -17.80 7.83 10.57
C SER A 35 -19.05 7.04 11.00
N ILE A 36 -20.10 7.03 10.17
CA ILE A 36 -21.32 6.25 10.42
C ILE A 36 -21.00 4.75 10.47
N ILE A 37 -20.22 4.22 9.52
CA ILE A 37 -19.83 2.81 9.50
C ILE A 37 -19.10 2.44 10.81
N HIS A 38 -18.14 3.24 11.25
CA HIS A 38 -17.41 2.97 12.49
C HIS A 38 -18.31 3.01 13.73
N ILE A 39 -19.24 3.97 13.80
CA ILE A 39 -20.23 4.05 14.89
C ILE A 39 -21.11 2.79 14.88
N LEU A 40 -21.58 2.34 13.71
CA LEU A 40 -22.39 1.13 13.59
C LEU A 40 -21.61 -0.13 14.01
N CYS A 41 -20.32 -0.21 13.70
CA CYS A 41 -19.46 -1.33 14.12
C CYS A 41 -19.33 -1.47 15.64
N ILE A 42 -19.46 -0.39 16.41
CA ILE A 42 -19.48 -0.45 17.89
C ILE A 42 -20.65 -1.31 18.38
N PHE A 43 -21.75 -1.37 17.63
CA PHE A 43 -22.94 -2.16 17.99
C PHE A 43 -22.87 -3.63 17.54
N ALA A 44 -21.86 -4.01 16.74
CA ALA A 44 -21.73 -5.36 16.20
C ALA A 44 -21.73 -6.49 17.27
N PRO A 45 -21.05 -6.34 18.44
CA PRO A 45 -21.08 -7.37 19.47
C PRO A 45 -22.48 -7.69 20.02
N PHE A 46 -23.41 -6.72 19.99
CA PHE A 46 -24.77 -6.90 20.48
C PHE A 46 -25.69 -7.61 19.47
N GLN A 47 -25.24 -7.79 18.23
CA GLN A 47 -25.99 -8.43 17.13
C GLN A 47 -25.26 -9.69 16.62
N PHE A 48 -24.37 -10.26 17.43
CA PHE A 48 -23.56 -11.41 17.03
C PHE A 48 -24.40 -12.66 16.79
N THR A 49 -24.19 -13.28 15.63
CA THR A 49 -24.67 -14.64 15.33
C THR A 49 -23.59 -15.41 14.57
N TRP A 50 -23.56 -16.74 14.72
CA TRP A 50 -22.60 -17.58 14.01
C TRP A 50 -22.73 -17.49 12.49
N ASN A 51 -23.95 -17.34 11.97
CA ASN A 51 -24.17 -17.17 10.53
C ASN A 51 -23.56 -15.85 10.04
N ALA A 52 -23.80 -14.73 10.75
CA ALA A 52 -23.22 -13.45 10.40
C ALA A 52 -21.69 -13.46 10.49
N PHE A 53 -21.12 -14.15 11.48
CA PHE A 53 -19.68 -14.33 11.61
C PHE A 53 -19.08 -15.02 10.37
N TRP A 54 -19.64 -16.14 9.92
CA TRP A 54 -19.11 -16.85 8.75
C TRP A 54 -19.29 -16.08 7.45
N VAL A 55 -20.40 -15.35 7.30
CA VAL A 55 -20.58 -14.42 6.18
C VAL A 55 -19.50 -13.32 6.20
N ALA A 56 -19.21 -12.74 7.37
CA ALA A 56 -18.16 -11.74 7.52
C ALA A 56 -16.78 -12.31 7.18
N VAL A 57 -16.45 -13.52 7.64
CA VAL A 57 -15.20 -14.21 7.29
C VAL A 57 -15.11 -14.46 5.79
N ALA A 58 -16.19 -14.94 5.16
CA ALA A 58 -16.21 -15.18 3.71
C ALA A 58 -16.00 -13.89 2.93
N LEU A 59 -16.71 -12.81 3.28
CA LEU A 59 -16.54 -11.51 2.65
C LEU A 59 -15.14 -10.96 2.86
N TYR A 60 -14.56 -11.11 4.05
CA TYR A 60 -13.20 -10.69 4.36
C TYR A 60 -12.15 -11.42 3.52
N VAL A 61 -12.30 -12.73 3.31
CA VAL A 61 -11.42 -13.50 2.43
C VAL A 61 -11.64 -13.12 0.96
N ILE A 62 -12.89 -13.04 0.49
CA ILE A 62 -13.20 -12.70 -0.91
C ILE A 62 -12.68 -11.31 -1.27
N SER A 63 -12.99 -10.30 -0.46
CA SER A 63 -12.60 -8.92 -0.73
C SER A 63 -11.13 -8.65 -0.42
N GLY A 64 -10.61 -9.16 0.71
CA GLY A 64 -9.25 -8.92 1.15
C GLY A 64 -8.22 -9.77 0.40
N LEU A 65 -8.29 -11.10 0.54
CA LEU A 65 -7.30 -12.02 -0.05
C LEU A 65 -7.39 -12.04 -1.58
N PHE A 66 -8.57 -12.30 -2.14
CA PHE A 66 -8.71 -12.40 -3.60
C PHE A 66 -8.78 -11.02 -4.27
N GLY A 67 -9.55 -10.09 -3.69
CA GLY A 67 -9.75 -8.77 -4.24
C GLY A 67 -8.54 -7.84 -4.13
N ILE A 68 -8.06 -7.57 -2.92
CA ILE A 68 -6.97 -6.62 -2.69
C ILE A 68 -5.61 -7.29 -2.90
N THR A 69 -5.30 -8.32 -2.11
CA THR A 69 -3.96 -8.94 -2.07
C THR A 69 -3.56 -9.58 -3.41
N ILE A 70 -4.41 -10.46 -3.96
CA ILE A 70 -4.10 -11.16 -5.22
C ILE A 70 -4.32 -10.24 -6.43
N SER A 71 -5.46 -9.56 -6.52
CA SER A 71 -5.80 -8.75 -7.69
C SER A 71 -5.20 -7.35 -7.67
N TYR A 72 -5.72 -6.41 -6.89
CA TYR A 72 -5.30 -5.00 -6.98
C TYR A 72 -3.80 -4.83 -6.75
N HIS A 73 -3.26 -5.55 -5.77
CA HIS A 73 -1.87 -5.44 -5.40
C HIS A 73 -0.93 -6.21 -6.33
N ARG A 74 -0.92 -7.55 -6.27
CA ARG A 74 0.11 -8.36 -6.95
C ARG A 74 -0.14 -8.49 -8.45
N ASN A 75 -1.39 -8.66 -8.88
CA ASN A 75 -1.71 -8.82 -10.30
C ASN A 75 -1.75 -7.47 -11.04
N LEU A 76 -2.61 -6.54 -10.62
CA LEU A 76 -2.87 -5.30 -11.37
C LEU A 76 -1.78 -4.26 -11.17
N SER A 77 -1.31 -4.02 -9.94
CA SER A 77 -0.28 -3.01 -9.67
C SER A 77 1.10 -3.49 -10.11
N HIS A 78 1.53 -4.64 -9.61
CA HIS A 78 2.91 -5.12 -9.79
C HIS A 78 3.12 -6.06 -10.97
N ARG A 79 2.04 -6.58 -11.57
CA ARG A 79 2.12 -7.50 -12.71
C ARG A 79 3.08 -8.66 -12.43
N SER A 80 2.97 -9.21 -11.21
CA SER A 80 3.86 -10.26 -10.70
C SER A 80 3.57 -11.64 -11.28
N PHE A 81 2.40 -11.82 -11.89
CA PHE A 81 1.96 -13.05 -12.56
C PHE A 81 0.82 -12.73 -13.51
N ASN A 82 0.52 -13.65 -14.43
CA ASN A 82 -0.57 -13.56 -15.38
C ASN A 82 -1.72 -14.52 -14.99
N LEU A 83 -2.96 -14.09 -15.24
CA LEU A 83 -4.17 -14.88 -15.08
C LEU A 83 -4.99 -14.86 -16.38
N PRO A 84 -5.87 -15.85 -16.62
CA PRO A 84 -6.87 -15.75 -17.66
C PRO A 84 -7.80 -14.57 -17.36
N LYS A 85 -8.21 -13.83 -18.40
CA LYS A 85 -8.89 -12.54 -18.24
C LYS A 85 -10.19 -12.60 -17.44
N TRP A 86 -10.96 -13.67 -17.57
CA TRP A 86 -12.19 -13.85 -16.78
C TRP A 86 -11.90 -13.90 -15.27
N LEU A 87 -10.78 -14.52 -14.86
CA LEU A 87 -10.39 -14.65 -13.46
C LEU A 87 -9.74 -13.37 -12.92
N GLU A 88 -8.95 -12.68 -13.77
CA GLU A 88 -8.44 -11.33 -13.47
C GLU A 88 -9.60 -10.36 -13.18
N TYR A 89 -10.64 -10.37 -14.02
CA TYR A 89 -11.84 -9.55 -13.80
C TYR A 89 -12.67 -10.00 -12.60
N LEU A 90 -12.82 -11.30 -12.37
CA LEU A 90 -13.53 -11.82 -11.19
C LEU A 90 -12.86 -11.33 -9.90
N PHE A 91 -11.54 -11.46 -9.79
CA PHE A 91 -10.82 -11.00 -8.60
C PHE A 91 -10.84 -9.48 -8.48
N ALA A 92 -10.72 -8.72 -9.59
CA ALA A 92 -10.89 -7.27 -9.56
C ALA A 92 -12.30 -6.86 -9.06
N TYR A 93 -13.35 -7.56 -9.49
CA TYR A 93 -14.71 -7.34 -9.00
C TYR A 93 -14.82 -7.62 -7.50
N CYS A 94 -14.24 -8.73 -7.01
CA CYS A 94 -14.17 -9.00 -5.57
C CYS A 94 -13.50 -7.85 -4.79
N GLY A 95 -12.48 -7.20 -5.36
CA GLY A 95 -11.81 -6.05 -4.76
C GLY A 95 -12.72 -4.83 -4.56
N THR A 96 -13.72 -4.63 -5.43
CA THR A 96 -14.68 -3.52 -5.28
C THR A 96 -15.51 -3.62 -4.00
N HIS A 97 -15.72 -4.84 -3.48
CA HIS A 97 -16.41 -5.07 -2.21
C HIS A 97 -15.57 -4.72 -0.98
N ALA A 98 -14.25 -4.47 -1.14
CA ALA A 98 -13.38 -4.08 -0.03
C ALA A 98 -13.54 -2.60 0.37
N PHE A 99 -14.31 -1.81 -0.38
CA PHE A 99 -14.51 -0.37 -0.12
C PHE A 99 -13.20 0.45 -0.07
N GLN A 100 -12.16 0.04 -0.81
CA GLN A 100 -10.87 0.75 -0.90
C GLN A 100 -10.71 1.64 -2.15
N GLY A 101 -11.78 1.84 -2.92
CA GLY A 101 -11.74 2.55 -4.20
C GLY A 101 -11.87 1.61 -5.40
N ASP A 102 -11.97 2.20 -6.59
CA ASP A 102 -12.00 1.44 -7.83
C ASP A 102 -10.60 0.91 -8.19
N PRO A 103 -10.51 -0.12 -9.07
CA PRO A 103 -9.22 -0.74 -9.39
C PRO A 103 -8.21 0.24 -10.00
N ILE A 104 -8.65 1.24 -10.76
CA ILE A 104 -7.75 2.17 -11.45
C ILE A 104 -7.14 3.13 -10.44
N ASP A 105 -7.97 3.72 -9.58
CA ASP A 105 -7.53 4.67 -8.55
C ASP A 105 -6.59 4.01 -7.54
N TRP A 106 -6.94 2.80 -7.07
CA TRP A 106 -6.11 2.04 -6.13
C TRP A 106 -4.74 1.69 -6.74
N VAL A 107 -4.73 1.13 -7.95
CA VAL A 107 -3.48 0.74 -8.64
C VAL A 107 -2.61 1.95 -8.93
N SER A 108 -3.19 3.07 -9.35
CA SER A 108 -2.46 4.29 -9.66
C SER A 108 -1.83 4.89 -8.40
N THR A 109 -2.59 4.97 -7.32
CA THR A 109 -2.11 5.45 -6.01
C THR A 109 -1.00 4.55 -5.47
N HIS A 110 -1.17 3.23 -5.54
CA HIS A 110 -0.19 2.27 -5.06
C HIS A 110 1.12 2.34 -5.85
N ARG A 111 1.06 2.46 -7.18
CA ARG A 111 2.25 2.67 -8.01
C ARG A 111 2.96 3.98 -7.70
N CYS A 112 2.20 5.05 -7.46
CA CYS A 112 2.77 6.34 -7.05
C CYS A 112 3.49 6.23 -5.70
N HIS A 113 2.92 5.48 -4.75
CA HIS A 113 3.56 5.17 -3.48
C HIS A 113 4.91 4.46 -3.69
N HIS A 114 4.96 3.40 -4.49
CA HIS A 114 6.23 2.71 -4.77
C HIS A 114 7.28 3.61 -5.41
N GLN A 115 6.88 4.42 -6.40
CA GLN A 115 7.80 5.33 -7.09
C GLN A 115 8.36 6.44 -6.18
N ASN A 116 7.57 6.87 -5.19
CA ASN A 116 7.88 8.03 -4.37
C ASN A 116 7.99 7.70 -2.88
N ALA A 117 8.17 6.42 -2.51
CA ALA A 117 8.09 5.94 -1.14
C ALA A 117 8.98 6.76 -0.19
N ASP A 118 8.44 7.09 1.00
CA ASP A 118 9.09 7.91 2.02
C ASP A 118 9.46 9.34 1.59
N THR A 119 8.90 9.86 0.49
CA THR A 119 9.07 11.27 0.07
C THR A 119 7.80 12.09 0.31
N GLU A 120 7.86 13.40 0.09
CA GLU A 120 6.69 14.29 0.16
C GLU A 120 5.63 13.97 -0.92
N ARG A 121 6.05 13.35 -2.02
CA ARG A 121 5.18 12.94 -3.13
C ARG A 121 4.48 11.60 -2.88
N ASP A 122 4.88 10.86 -1.85
CA ASP A 122 4.18 9.65 -1.45
C ASP A 122 2.74 10.01 -0.99
N PRO A 123 1.71 9.43 -1.62
CA PRO A 123 0.30 9.70 -1.31
C PRO A 123 -0.03 9.54 0.18
N HIS A 124 0.59 8.58 0.83
CA HIS A 124 0.35 8.22 2.23
C HIS A 124 1.65 8.05 3.01
N SER A 125 2.59 8.96 2.77
CA SER A 125 3.92 8.95 3.40
C SER A 125 3.84 8.83 4.92
N PRO A 126 4.48 7.81 5.53
CA PRO A 126 4.66 7.71 6.98
C PRO A 126 5.36 8.93 7.58
N THR A 127 6.16 9.65 6.78
CA THR A 127 6.91 10.84 7.20
C THR A 127 6.01 12.04 7.52
N GLN A 128 4.77 12.07 7.03
CA GLN A 128 3.78 13.11 7.32
C GLN A 128 3.03 12.86 8.65
N GLY A 129 3.31 11.73 9.31
CA GLY A 129 2.78 11.38 10.62
C GLY A 129 1.88 10.15 10.61
N PHE A 130 1.69 9.57 11.80
CA PHE A 130 0.89 8.35 11.99
C PHE A 130 -0.56 8.52 11.52
N TRP A 131 -1.27 9.54 12.02
CA TRP A 131 -2.67 9.76 11.65
C TRP A 131 -2.86 10.08 10.17
N PHE A 132 -1.86 10.72 9.55
CA PHE A 132 -1.87 10.97 8.12
C PHE A 132 -1.85 9.69 7.31
N SER A 133 -0.80 8.89 7.49
CA SER A 133 -0.61 7.60 6.80
C SER A 133 -1.68 6.56 7.15
N TYR A 134 -2.26 6.62 8.34
CA TYR A 134 -3.28 5.68 8.79
C TYR A 134 -4.69 5.98 8.26
N LEU A 135 -5.13 7.24 8.29
CA LEU A 135 -6.54 7.58 8.04
C LEU A 135 -6.77 8.87 7.24
N ILE A 136 -5.97 9.91 7.46
CA ILE A 136 -6.30 11.23 6.90
C ILE A 136 -5.98 11.31 5.39
N TRP A 137 -4.99 10.55 4.90
CA TRP A 137 -4.54 10.63 3.50
C TRP A 137 -5.66 10.39 2.48
N PHE A 138 -6.56 9.43 2.73
CA PHE A 138 -7.64 9.10 1.79
C PHE A 138 -8.86 10.03 1.93
N LEU A 139 -8.95 10.78 3.05
CA LEU A 139 -9.93 11.84 3.23
C LEU A 139 -9.53 13.13 2.52
N ASP A 140 -8.27 13.25 2.09
CA ASP A 140 -7.72 14.41 1.39
C ASP A 140 -7.48 14.13 -0.10
N SER A 141 -8.58 13.86 -0.80
CA SER A 141 -8.59 13.53 -2.23
C SER A 141 -7.94 14.59 -3.13
N ILE A 142 -8.00 15.86 -2.73
CA ILE A 142 -7.43 16.97 -3.49
C ILE A 142 -5.89 16.94 -3.42
N THR A 143 -5.32 16.80 -2.23
CA THR A 143 -3.87 16.70 -2.07
C THR A 143 -3.34 15.42 -2.70
N LEU A 144 -4.10 14.33 -2.62
CA LEU A 144 -3.78 13.06 -3.29
C LEU A 144 -3.72 13.23 -4.82
N THR A 145 -4.75 13.81 -5.42
CA THR A 145 -4.82 14.03 -6.88
C THR A 145 -3.69 14.93 -7.36
N ASN A 146 -3.38 16.00 -6.61
CA ASN A 146 -2.29 16.92 -6.92
C ASN A 146 -0.89 16.28 -6.76
N LYS A 147 -0.75 15.26 -5.90
CA LYS A 147 0.51 14.52 -5.70
C LYS A 147 0.69 13.38 -6.73
N VAL A 148 -0.40 12.70 -7.09
CA VAL A 148 -0.39 11.53 -7.98
C VAL A 148 -0.37 11.93 -9.47
N CYS A 149 -1.04 13.03 -9.85
CA CYS A 149 -1.15 13.49 -11.25
C CYS A 149 -0.97 15.01 -11.44
N PRO A 150 0.18 15.62 -11.11
CA PRO A 150 0.61 16.86 -11.77
C PRO A 150 1.29 16.46 -13.10
N GLU A 151 1.08 17.19 -14.19
CA GLU A 151 1.75 16.93 -15.47
C GLU A 151 3.23 16.50 -15.32
N TYR A 152 3.55 15.31 -15.86
CA TYR A 152 4.84 14.61 -15.98
C TYR A 152 6.07 15.18 -15.23
N PHE A 153 6.48 14.41 -14.20
CA PHE A 153 7.78 14.32 -13.51
C PHE A 153 8.87 15.37 -13.80
N ILE A 154 9.30 16.15 -12.78
CA ILE A 154 10.71 16.58 -12.61
C ILE A 154 11.09 16.77 -11.10
N ASP A 155 12.32 16.35 -10.81
CA ASP A 155 13.27 16.66 -9.71
C ASP A 155 13.01 16.15 -8.27
N ARG A 156 14.03 15.44 -7.75
CA ARG A 156 14.11 14.87 -6.39
C ARG A 156 14.96 15.79 -5.53
N LYS A 157 14.41 16.23 -4.39
CA LYS A 157 15.21 16.69 -3.24
C LYS A 157 15.02 15.73 -2.07
N ASP A 158 16.13 15.16 -1.64
CA ASP A 158 16.23 14.24 -0.52
C ASP A 158 15.77 14.92 0.78
N THR A 159 14.70 14.38 1.36
CA THR A 159 14.23 14.75 2.69
C THR A 159 15.00 13.93 3.72
N LYS A 160 15.68 14.60 4.66
CA LYS A 160 16.44 13.93 5.73
C LYS A 160 15.49 13.12 6.62
N ARG A 161 15.70 11.81 6.65
CA ARG A 161 14.95 10.84 7.45
C ARG A 161 15.19 11.12 8.95
N GLY A 162 14.12 11.40 9.69
CA GLY A 162 14.17 11.56 11.14
C GLY A 162 14.12 10.21 11.88
N VAL A 163 14.59 10.18 13.13
CA VAL A 163 14.55 8.99 14.01
C VAL A 163 13.12 8.43 14.17
N PHE A 164 12.10 9.28 14.02
CA PHE A 164 10.69 8.89 14.05
C PHE A 164 10.26 8.05 12.83
N THR A 165 10.85 8.26 11.64
CA THR A 165 10.60 7.44 10.44
C THR A 165 11.14 6.01 10.60
N LEU A 166 12.23 5.86 11.37
CA LEU A 166 12.76 4.54 11.73
C LEU A 166 11.78 3.79 12.64
N VAL A 167 11.14 4.49 13.58
CA VAL A 167 10.11 3.92 14.47
C VAL A 167 8.83 3.53 13.72
N LEU A 168 8.36 4.32 12.74
CA LEU A 168 7.21 3.92 11.91
C LEU A 168 7.55 2.76 10.94
N LYS A 169 8.76 2.71 10.38
CA LYS A 169 9.24 1.53 9.64
C LYS A 169 9.30 0.28 10.50
N VAL A 170 9.55 0.43 11.80
CA VAL A 170 9.53 -0.66 12.80
C VAL A 170 8.10 -0.99 13.24
N LEU A 171 7.14 -0.06 13.20
CA LEU A 171 5.71 -0.34 13.40
C LEU A 171 5.05 -0.98 12.16
N CYS A 172 5.59 -0.80 10.95
CA CYS A 172 5.30 -1.66 9.79
C CYS A 172 5.89 -3.09 9.94
N VAL A 173 6.57 -3.39 11.06
CA VAL A 173 7.04 -4.73 11.47
C VAL A 173 6.12 -5.33 12.53
N LEU A 174 4.82 -5.04 12.50
CA LEU A 174 3.84 -5.89 13.18
C LEU A 174 3.70 -7.17 12.36
N ARG A 175 4.72 -8.03 12.42
CA ARG A 175 4.82 -9.30 11.70
C ARG A 175 3.60 -10.19 11.94
N TRP A 176 2.92 -10.02 13.08
CA TRP A 176 1.66 -10.70 13.41
C TRP A 176 0.46 -10.21 12.58
N LEU A 177 0.48 -8.98 12.05
CA LEU A 177 -0.53 -8.50 11.10
C LEU A 177 -0.47 -9.24 9.78
N SER A 178 0.61 -9.96 9.45
CA SER A 178 0.68 -10.76 8.21
C SER A 178 -0.44 -11.79 8.10
N LEU A 179 -0.92 -12.33 9.23
CA LEU A 179 -2.07 -13.22 9.27
C LEU A 179 -3.37 -12.49 8.90
N MET A 180 -3.55 -11.26 9.39
CA MET A 180 -4.73 -10.43 9.15
C MET A 180 -4.65 -9.64 7.83
N SER A 181 -3.50 -9.60 7.18
CA SER A 181 -3.32 -8.94 5.89
C SER A 181 -2.96 -9.92 4.79
N PHE A 182 -3.12 -11.22 5.03
CA PHE A 182 -2.85 -12.28 4.05
C PHE A 182 -1.40 -12.29 3.50
N GLY A 183 -0.43 -11.79 4.28
CA GLY A 183 0.98 -11.72 3.94
C GLY A 183 1.48 -10.31 3.63
N GLU A 184 0.60 -9.33 3.45
CA GLU A 184 0.94 -7.97 3.01
C GLU A 184 1.76 -7.17 4.05
N ALA A 185 1.77 -7.61 5.32
CA ALA A 185 2.54 -6.99 6.39
C ALA A 185 4.06 -7.25 6.28
N TRP A 186 4.54 -8.13 5.39
CA TRP A 186 5.99 -8.20 5.06
C TRP A 186 6.40 -7.06 4.14
N HIS A 187 5.99 -5.85 4.49
CA HIS A 187 6.03 -4.67 3.65
C HIS A 187 7.46 -4.26 3.29
N ASN A 188 8.41 -4.43 4.20
CA ASN A 188 9.83 -4.19 3.92
C ASN A 188 10.39 -5.13 2.84
N ASN A 189 9.98 -6.41 2.85
CA ASN A 189 10.37 -7.35 1.79
C ASN A 189 9.72 -6.95 0.47
N HIS A 190 8.45 -6.55 0.53
CA HIS A 190 7.70 -6.14 -0.64
C HIS A 190 8.34 -4.92 -1.33
N HIS A 191 8.71 -3.88 -0.58
CA HIS A 191 9.44 -2.73 -1.13
C HIS A 191 10.83 -3.09 -1.65
N ALA A 192 11.48 -4.11 -1.09
CA ALA A 192 12.76 -4.61 -1.61
C ALA A 192 12.60 -5.39 -2.93
N PHE A 193 11.44 -6.04 -3.15
CA PHE A 193 11.16 -6.88 -4.31
C PHE A 193 9.74 -6.64 -4.84
N GLU A 194 9.45 -5.42 -5.28
CA GLU A 194 8.09 -4.99 -5.64
C GLU A 194 7.45 -5.85 -6.74
N TYR A 195 8.27 -6.33 -7.68
CA TYR A 195 7.82 -7.18 -8.79
C TYR A 195 7.46 -8.62 -8.37
N SER A 196 7.84 -9.05 -7.18
CA SER A 196 7.69 -10.44 -6.73
C SER A 196 6.25 -10.78 -6.38
N ALA A 197 5.77 -11.93 -6.87
CA ALA A 197 4.49 -12.48 -6.46
C ALA A 197 4.50 -13.01 -5.01
N ARG A 198 5.69 -13.25 -4.45
CA ARG A 198 5.92 -13.70 -3.07
C ARG A 198 6.47 -12.55 -2.23
N ILE A 199 5.75 -12.18 -1.17
CA ILE A 199 6.11 -11.09 -0.26
C ILE A 199 6.78 -11.64 1.01
N GLY A 200 6.32 -12.79 1.51
CA GLY A 200 7.02 -13.54 2.57
C GLY A 200 8.21 -14.34 2.03
N ILE A 201 9.42 -13.76 2.05
CA ILE A 201 10.62 -14.35 1.43
C ILE A 201 11.20 -15.51 2.24
N GLU A 202 11.23 -15.36 3.57
CA GLU A 202 11.74 -16.40 4.46
C GLU A 202 10.71 -17.53 4.60
N TRP A 203 11.19 -18.74 4.92
CA TRP A 203 10.33 -19.92 5.06
C TRP A 203 9.29 -19.80 6.20
N TRP A 204 9.60 -19.03 7.23
CA TRP A 204 8.74 -18.80 8.40
C TRP A 204 7.79 -17.61 8.22
N GLN A 205 7.94 -16.84 7.13
CA GLN A 205 7.08 -15.70 6.83
C GLN A 205 5.80 -16.18 6.13
N LEU A 206 4.73 -16.27 6.90
CA LEU A 206 3.42 -16.67 6.39
C LEU A 206 2.90 -15.64 5.37
N ASP A 207 2.59 -16.11 4.17
CA ASP A 207 2.09 -15.32 3.06
C ASP A 207 0.94 -16.09 2.38
N LEU A 208 -0.29 -15.85 2.85
CA LEU A 208 -1.48 -16.53 2.35
C LEU A 208 -1.73 -16.21 0.87
N GLY A 209 -1.47 -14.97 0.45
CA GLY A 209 -1.53 -14.57 -0.96
C GLY A 209 -0.59 -15.39 -1.83
N TRP A 210 0.64 -15.62 -1.38
CA TRP A 210 1.61 -16.47 -2.07
C TRP A 210 1.14 -17.91 -2.20
N TYR A 211 0.61 -18.52 -1.13
CA TYR A 211 0.16 -19.91 -1.19
C TYR A 211 -1.00 -20.10 -2.19
N VAL A 212 -1.90 -19.12 -2.30
CA VAL A 212 -2.95 -19.16 -3.32
C VAL A 212 -2.37 -19.02 -4.72
N ILE A 213 -1.46 -18.08 -4.95
CA ILE A 213 -0.81 -17.90 -6.27
C ILE A 213 -0.02 -19.16 -6.66
N TRP A 214 0.70 -19.75 -5.71
CA TRP A 214 1.42 -21.00 -5.89
C TRP A 214 0.46 -22.15 -6.27
N PHE A 215 -0.68 -22.27 -5.59
CA PHE A 215 -1.69 -23.25 -5.97
C PHE A 215 -2.26 -22.99 -7.37
N LEU A 216 -2.57 -21.74 -7.71
CA LEU A 216 -3.03 -21.37 -9.06
C LEU A 216 -1.96 -21.67 -10.13
N GLN A 217 -0.68 -21.55 -9.78
CA GLN A 217 0.44 -21.89 -10.65
C GLN A 217 0.56 -23.41 -10.84
N THR A 218 0.40 -24.21 -9.78
CA THR A 218 0.52 -25.67 -9.86
C THR A 218 -0.58 -26.30 -10.70
N ILE A 219 -1.79 -25.72 -10.70
CA ILE A 219 -2.89 -26.13 -11.58
C ILE A 219 -2.82 -25.50 -12.99
N GLY A 220 -1.78 -24.71 -13.29
CA GLY A 220 -1.55 -24.11 -14.60
C GLY A 220 -2.43 -22.88 -14.94
N VAL A 221 -3.17 -22.34 -13.98
CA VAL A 221 -4.03 -21.16 -14.17
C VAL A 221 -3.22 -19.87 -14.10
N ALA A 222 -2.27 -19.77 -13.17
CA ALA A 222 -1.34 -18.64 -13.08
C ALA A 222 -0.06 -18.95 -13.86
N THR A 223 0.35 -18.02 -14.74
CA THR A 223 1.56 -18.14 -15.56
C THR A 223 2.50 -16.96 -15.33
N ASP A 224 3.77 -17.08 -15.74
CA ASP A 224 4.81 -16.04 -15.58
C ASP A 224 4.93 -15.51 -14.13
N VAL A 225 4.90 -16.41 -13.15
CA VAL A 225 4.98 -16.05 -11.73
C VAL A 225 6.41 -15.61 -11.38
N LYS A 226 6.57 -14.32 -11.10
CA LYS A 226 7.87 -13.70 -10.79
C LYS A 226 8.24 -13.91 -9.32
N GLN A 227 9.50 -14.26 -9.09
CA GLN A 227 10.10 -14.40 -7.76
C GLN A 227 11.49 -13.75 -7.73
N PRO A 228 12.00 -13.33 -6.55
CA PRO A 228 13.32 -12.76 -6.42
C PRO A 228 14.39 -13.84 -6.63
N SER A 229 15.35 -13.57 -7.52
CA SER A 229 16.50 -14.44 -7.71
C SER A 229 17.42 -14.39 -6.49
N GLU A 230 18.11 -15.51 -6.21
CA GLU A 230 19.08 -15.58 -5.11
C GLU A 230 20.18 -14.51 -5.25
N SER A 231 20.61 -14.20 -6.47
CA SER A 231 21.59 -13.15 -6.73
C SER A 231 21.08 -11.73 -6.47
N HIS A 232 19.77 -11.47 -6.58
CA HIS A 232 19.18 -10.20 -6.16
C HIS A 232 19.04 -10.10 -4.64
N LYS A 233 18.67 -11.21 -3.98
CA LYS A 233 18.62 -11.26 -2.50
C LYS A 233 19.99 -10.98 -1.88
N GLN A 234 21.05 -11.58 -2.45
CA GLN A 234 22.43 -11.38 -2.00
C GLN A 234 22.92 -9.94 -2.20
N ARG A 235 22.60 -9.31 -3.34
CA ARG A 235 22.95 -7.89 -3.59
C ARG A 235 22.31 -6.94 -2.57
N LEU A 236 21.03 -7.11 -2.28
CA LEU A 236 20.34 -6.32 -1.25
C LEU A 236 20.86 -6.59 0.17
N ALA A 237 21.38 -7.79 0.44
CA ALA A 237 22.05 -8.09 1.71
C ALA A 237 23.42 -7.39 1.82
N MET A 238 24.13 -7.23 0.70
CA MET A 238 25.43 -6.55 0.63
C MET A 238 25.34 -5.02 0.67
N ASP A 239 24.27 -4.43 0.12
CA ASP A 239 24.03 -2.97 0.11
C ASP A 239 23.57 -2.42 1.48
N LYS A 240 23.28 -3.29 2.46
CA LYS A 240 23.07 -2.83 3.84
C LYS A 240 24.42 -2.33 4.37
N PRO A 241 24.52 -1.06 4.83
CA PRO A 241 25.76 -0.57 5.40
C PRO A 241 26.17 -1.47 6.57
N ASN A 242 27.44 -1.89 6.57
CA ASN A 242 28.05 -2.62 7.68
C ASN A 242 27.91 -1.80 8.97
N GLU A 243 26.88 -2.06 9.78
CA GLU A 243 26.75 -1.52 11.15
C GLU A 243 27.75 -2.19 12.14
N GLY A 244 28.89 -2.68 11.65
CA GLY A 244 29.76 -3.59 12.39
C GLY A 244 31.26 -3.29 12.36
N VAL A 245 31.72 -2.16 11.83
CA VAL A 245 33.16 -1.82 11.82
C VAL A 245 33.40 -0.33 12.15
N SER A 246 33.10 0.09 13.39
CA SER A 246 33.65 1.33 13.96
C SER A 246 33.79 1.30 15.49
N LYS A 247 34.10 0.12 16.06
CA LYS A 247 34.59 0.01 17.45
C LYS A 247 36.02 -0.51 17.46
N SER A 248 36.94 0.29 16.95
CA SER A 248 38.34 0.29 17.39
C SER A 248 38.97 1.56 16.84
N LEU A 249 39.04 2.59 17.68
CA LEU A 249 39.92 3.77 17.65
C LEU A 249 39.25 4.87 18.50
N LYS A 250 39.38 4.72 19.81
CA LYS A 250 39.57 5.79 20.81
C LYS A 250 39.83 5.14 22.15
#